data_AF-A0A375YC19-F1
#
_entry.id   AF-A0A375YC19-F1
#
_cell.length_a   1.000
_cell.length_b   1.000
_cell.length_c   1.000
_cell.angle_alpha   90.00
_cell.angle_beta   90.00
_cell.angle_gamma   90.00
#
_symmetry.space_group_name_H-M   'P 1'
#
loop_
_entity.id
_entity.type
_entity.pdbx_description
1 polymer ?
#
loop_
_entity_poly.entity_id
_entity_poly.type
_entity_poly.pdbx_seq_one_letter_code
_entity_poly.pdbx_strand_id
1 'polypeptide(L)'
;MGFRKRGSNDVPECAREVFFEELRSGSSQSAAATAAGVSHQTGSKWARAAGIPADLRHRGTRYPAAVHETFWAAMRSGASTIEAAVIAGVSENTGVVWVQKAGYVPRTPAPGVIEIDGARRPRAPLTFTERCRLEELLEAGYLPAPAAERLDRHRSTIDREIAKGMTVSGYRARVGQDSADRNRRRPKPRRLESHPVLLAEVVARLEKRHSPEQVAYRLRLDYPDDPEMWVSHETIYQALYVQPRGELARLVKTALRTGRVQRKPQGRTATGHGKIRDMVHISERPAEAEDRAIPGHWEGDLIIGAGQQSAIGTLVERTTGFVVLLHLPEDRTAATLAEAMSIKIPEIPEILRRSLTWDQGSEMALHTKITEATGLPIFFCDPHSPWQRGTNENTNGLLRQYFPKGTDLSFYGPGWLDQVAAELNARPRKRLSWRTPAEELDRLLSDPSTFVAATA
;
A
#
# COMPACT_ATOMS: atom_id res chain seq x y z
N MET A 1 -41.13 26.57 41.14
CA MET A 1 -40.92 26.28 42.58
C MET A 1 -39.42 26.22 42.84
N GLY A 2 -38.93 26.95 43.84
CA GLY A 2 -37.55 27.41 43.95
C GLY A 2 -36.47 26.34 44.13
N PHE A 3 -35.27 26.67 43.65
CA PHE A 3 -34.02 25.98 43.95
C PHE A 3 -33.81 25.91 45.47
N ARG A 4 -33.83 24.71 46.05
CA ARG A 4 -33.47 24.52 47.46
C ARG A 4 -31.97 24.76 47.65
N LYS A 5 -31.65 25.71 48.52
CA LYS A 5 -30.31 26.00 49.05
C LYS A 5 -29.68 24.72 49.62
N ARG A 6 -28.39 24.51 49.34
CA ARG A 6 -27.52 23.60 50.10
C ARG A 6 -27.45 24.10 51.55
N GLY A 7 -27.59 23.20 52.52
CA GLY A 7 -27.32 23.47 53.94
C GLY A 7 -28.57 23.73 54.78
N SER A 8 -29.25 22.66 55.17
CA SER A 8 -29.93 22.54 56.46
C SER A 8 -29.78 21.08 56.88
N ASN A 9 -29.16 20.84 58.03
CA ASN A 9 -28.98 19.50 58.61
C ASN A 9 -30.18 19.08 59.48
N ASP A 10 -31.25 19.88 59.54
CA ASP A 10 -32.45 19.53 60.27
C ASP A 10 -33.46 18.89 59.32
N VAL A 11 -33.43 17.56 59.30
CA VAL A 11 -34.49 16.77 58.70
C VAL A 11 -35.66 16.77 59.70
N PRO A 12 -36.89 17.11 59.28
CA PRO A 12 -38.05 17.18 60.17
C PRO A 12 -38.27 15.86 60.93
N GLU A 13 -38.59 15.94 62.22
CA GLU A 13 -38.86 14.78 63.08
C GLU A 13 -39.99 13.89 62.51
N CYS A 14 -40.99 14.52 61.87
CA CYS A 14 -42.07 13.82 61.16
C CYS A 14 -41.58 12.93 60.00
N ALA A 15 -40.51 13.32 59.29
CA ALA A 15 -39.95 12.48 58.24
C ALA A 15 -39.27 11.22 58.82
N ARG A 16 -38.73 11.33 60.04
CA ARG A 16 -38.13 10.20 60.75
C ARG A 16 -39.20 9.23 61.27
N GLU A 17 -40.34 9.74 61.73
CA GLU A 17 -41.49 8.93 62.13
C GLU A 17 -42.07 8.14 60.94
N VAL A 18 -42.34 8.81 59.81
CA VAL A 18 -42.82 8.19 58.57
C VAL A 18 -41.85 7.10 58.09
N PHE A 19 -40.54 7.35 58.17
CA PHE A 19 -39.52 6.36 57.82
C PHE A 19 -39.61 5.08 58.66
N PHE A 20 -39.78 5.20 59.98
CA PHE A 20 -39.86 4.03 60.87
C PHE A 20 -41.23 3.34 60.85
N GLU A 21 -42.30 4.06 60.54
CA GLU A 21 -43.62 3.48 60.31
C GLU A 21 -43.63 2.61 59.05
N GLU A 22 -43.04 3.09 57.95
CA GLU A 22 -42.85 2.31 56.72
C GLU A 22 -41.95 1.08 56.92
N LEU A 23 -40.91 1.19 57.75
CA LEU A 23 -40.12 0.00 58.10
C LEU A 23 -40.92 -1.03 58.90
N ARG A 24 -41.84 -0.58 59.79
CA ARG A 24 -42.72 -1.47 60.55
C ARG A 24 -43.80 -2.12 59.69
N SER A 25 -44.24 -1.46 58.61
CA SER A 25 -45.18 -2.03 57.64
C SER A 25 -44.54 -3.03 56.67
N GLY A 26 -43.22 -3.24 56.75
CA GLY A 26 -42.47 -4.23 55.97
C GLY A 26 -41.83 -3.67 54.68
N SER A 27 -41.84 -2.35 54.47
CA SER A 27 -41.14 -1.71 53.36
C SER A 27 -39.62 -1.83 53.49
N SER A 28 -38.90 -1.88 52.37
CA SER A 28 -37.42 -1.85 52.38
C SER A 28 -36.89 -0.48 52.84
N GLN A 29 -35.65 -0.42 53.36
CA GLN A 29 -35.02 0.84 53.79
C GLN A 29 -35.01 1.92 52.71
N SER A 30 -34.87 1.53 51.43
CA SER A 30 -34.91 2.44 50.29
C SER A 30 -36.31 2.97 49.98
N ALA A 31 -37.33 2.10 50.09
CA ALA A 31 -38.73 2.49 49.91
C ALA A 31 -39.19 3.40 51.05
N ALA A 32 -38.86 3.06 52.29
CA ALA A 32 -39.14 3.88 53.47
C ALA A 32 -38.46 5.27 53.40
N ALA A 33 -37.22 5.35 52.89
CA ALA A 33 -36.54 6.63 52.69
C ALA A 33 -37.24 7.51 51.65
N THR A 34 -37.76 6.90 50.59
CA THR A 34 -38.50 7.60 49.53
C THR A 34 -39.86 8.09 50.03
N ALA A 35 -40.58 7.27 50.78
CA ALA A 35 -41.86 7.64 51.41
C ALA A 35 -41.69 8.78 52.44
N ALA A 36 -40.60 8.77 53.20
CA ALA A 36 -40.23 9.85 54.13
C ALA A 36 -39.67 11.12 53.43
N GLY A 37 -39.53 11.12 52.09
CA GLY A 37 -39.01 12.25 51.33
C GLY A 37 -37.53 12.56 51.57
N VAL A 38 -36.74 11.58 52.01
CA VAL A 38 -35.31 11.72 52.34
C VAL A 38 -34.42 10.89 51.42
N SER A 39 -33.13 11.22 51.38
CA SER A 39 -32.17 10.42 50.61
C SER A 39 -32.00 9.02 51.21
N HIS A 40 -31.72 8.02 50.35
CA HIS A 40 -31.38 6.66 50.79
C HIS A 40 -30.24 6.64 51.82
N GLN A 41 -29.24 7.52 51.69
CA GLN A 41 -28.13 7.61 52.65
C GLN A 41 -28.60 8.09 54.03
N THR A 42 -29.54 9.03 54.06
CA THR A 42 -30.15 9.54 55.30
C THR A 42 -30.97 8.44 55.98
N GLY A 43 -31.84 7.74 55.24
CA GLY A 43 -32.61 6.61 55.76
C GLY A 43 -31.73 5.46 56.26
N SER A 44 -30.65 5.12 55.53
CA SER A 44 -29.70 4.09 55.94
C SER A 44 -28.96 4.45 57.23
N LYS A 45 -28.63 5.74 57.43
CA LYS A 45 -28.08 6.23 58.71
C LYS A 45 -29.08 6.08 59.86
N TRP A 46 -30.35 6.39 59.64
CA TRP A 46 -31.40 6.24 60.65
C TRP A 46 -31.63 4.77 61.04
N ALA A 47 -31.71 3.88 60.05
CA ALA A 47 -31.83 2.44 60.30
C ALA A 47 -30.64 1.89 61.09
N ARG A 48 -29.40 2.29 60.73
CA ARG A 48 -28.18 1.89 61.44
C ARG A 48 -28.15 2.40 62.88
N ALA A 49 -28.55 3.66 63.10
CA ALA A 49 -28.62 4.25 64.43
C ALA A 49 -29.69 3.56 65.32
N ALA A 50 -30.75 3.03 64.72
CA ALA A 50 -31.79 2.27 65.41
C ALA A 50 -31.47 0.77 65.56
N GLY A 51 -30.24 0.33 65.20
CA GLY A 51 -29.83 -1.07 65.31
C GLY A 51 -30.51 -2.02 64.32
N ILE A 52 -31.20 -1.49 63.29
CA ILE A 52 -31.85 -2.31 62.26
C ILE A 52 -30.75 -2.75 61.27
N PRO A 53 -30.47 -4.06 61.15
CA PRO A 53 -29.43 -4.54 60.26
C PRO A 53 -29.74 -4.13 58.82
N ALA A 54 -28.71 -3.70 58.09
CA ALA A 54 -28.84 -3.41 56.66
C ALA A 54 -29.24 -4.70 55.95
N ASP A 55 -30.42 -4.73 55.33
CA ASP A 55 -30.77 -5.82 54.43
C ASP A 55 -29.93 -5.69 53.16
N LEU A 56 -28.73 -6.28 53.20
CA LEU A 56 -27.81 -6.38 52.06
C LEU A 56 -28.34 -7.32 50.96
N ARG A 57 -29.49 -7.99 51.17
CA ARG A 57 -30.08 -8.92 50.20
C ARG A 57 -31.05 -8.26 49.24
N HIS A 58 -31.42 -6.98 49.45
CA HIS A 58 -32.29 -6.27 48.52
C HIS A 58 -31.50 -5.76 47.29
N ARG A 59 -31.09 -6.70 46.42
CA ARG A 59 -30.57 -6.37 45.08
C ARG A 59 -31.74 -5.95 44.18
N GLY A 60 -32.02 -4.66 44.19
CA GLY A 60 -32.93 -4.01 43.25
C GLY A 60 -34.41 -4.26 43.54
N THR A 61 -35.24 -3.32 43.10
CA THR A 61 -36.69 -3.48 43.06
C THR A 61 -37.00 -4.76 42.27
N ARG A 62 -37.54 -5.81 42.94
CA ARG A 62 -38.08 -6.97 42.23
C ARG A 62 -39.41 -6.56 41.63
N TYR A 63 -39.39 -6.34 40.32
CA TYR A 63 -40.61 -6.02 39.58
C TYR A 63 -41.49 -7.28 39.48
N PRO A 64 -42.80 -7.18 39.74
CA PRO A 64 -43.73 -8.26 39.51
C PRO A 64 -43.67 -8.79 38.07
N ALA A 65 -44.02 -10.06 37.86
CA ALA A 65 -44.04 -10.67 36.53
C ALA A 65 -44.90 -9.86 35.53
N ALA A 66 -46.02 -9.29 36.00
CA ALA A 66 -46.88 -8.41 35.21
C ALA A 66 -46.16 -7.14 34.70
N VAL A 67 -45.28 -6.54 35.51
CA VAL A 67 -44.51 -5.35 35.09
C VAL A 67 -43.48 -5.72 34.02
N HIS A 68 -42.84 -6.87 34.18
CA HIS A 68 -41.92 -7.41 33.19
C HIS A 68 -42.67 -7.74 31.87
N GLU A 69 -43.85 -8.33 31.97
CA GLU A 69 -44.70 -8.63 30.81
C GLU A 69 -45.16 -7.36 30.09
N THR A 70 -45.59 -6.32 30.81
CA THR A 70 -45.97 -5.02 30.25
C THR A 70 -44.80 -4.37 29.50
N PHE A 71 -43.59 -4.41 30.06
CA PHE A 71 -42.39 -3.91 29.39
C PHE A 71 -42.13 -4.65 28.08
N TRP A 72 -42.13 -5.99 28.12
CA TRP A 72 -41.86 -6.80 26.93
C TRP A 72 -42.99 -6.74 25.89
N ALA A 73 -44.24 -6.54 26.31
CA ALA A 73 -45.37 -6.30 25.41
C ALA A 73 -45.18 -4.98 24.65
N ALA A 74 -44.81 -3.89 25.35
CA ALA A 74 -44.51 -2.61 24.70
C ALA A 74 -43.33 -2.73 23.71
N MET A 75 -42.25 -3.42 24.10
CA MET A 75 -41.09 -3.67 23.22
C MET A 75 -41.47 -4.50 21.97
N ARG A 76 -42.34 -5.50 22.10
CA ARG A 76 -42.85 -6.29 20.98
C ARG A 76 -43.76 -5.48 20.05
N SER A 77 -44.48 -4.49 20.59
CA SER A 77 -45.30 -3.55 19.82
C SER A 77 -44.49 -2.43 19.15
N GLY A 78 -43.15 -2.46 19.24
CA GLY A 78 -42.26 -1.53 18.56
C GLY A 78 -41.90 -0.27 19.35
N ALA A 79 -42.27 -0.18 20.64
CA ALA A 79 -41.80 0.90 21.50
C ALA A 79 -40.27 0.84 21.67
N SER A 80 -39.64 2.01 21.76
CA SER A 80 -38.24 2.10 22.17
C SER A 80 -38.06 1.59 23.61
N THR A 81 -36.83 1.21 23.98
CA THR A 81 -36.50 0.78 25.35
C THR A 81 -36.93 1.79 26.41
N ILE A 82 -36.86 3.08 26.09
CA ILE A 82 -37.25 4.18 26.97
C ILE A 82 -38.78 4.25 27.10
N GLU A 83 -39.51 4.23 25.99
CA GLU A 83 -40.99 4.23 26.01
C GLU A 83 -41.55 3.00 26.71
N ALA A 84 -40.98 1.81 26.46
CA ALA A 84 -41.38 0.58 27.14
C ALA A 84 -41.11 0.63 28.65
N ALA A 85 -40.00 1.26 29.07
CA ALA A 85 -39.71 1.48 30.49
C ALA A 85 -40.76 2.39 31.14
N VAL A 86 -41.13 3.48 30.45
CA VAL A 86 -42.20 4.39 30.90
C VAL A 86 -43.55 3.67 30.98
N ILE A 87 -43.94 2.91 29.96
CA ILE A 87 -45.21 2.16 29.92
C ILE A 87 -45.29 1.13 31.05
N ALA A 88 -44.17 0.47 31.38
CA ALA A 88 -44.10 -0.50 32.46
C ALA A 88 -43.94 0.14 33.85
N GLY A 89 -43.77 1.45 33.96
CA GLY A 89 -43.54 2.14 35.23
C GLY A 89 -42.19 1.82 35.86
N VAL A 90 -41.16 1.55 35.05
CA VAL A 90 -39.79 1.25 35.51
C VAL A 90 -38.81 2.35 35.07
N SER A 91 -37.63 2.42 35.69
CA SER A 91 -36.61 3.38 35.27
C SER A 91 -36.01 2.99 33.92
N GLU A 92 -35.60 3.98 33.12
CA GLU A 92 -34.95 3.76 31.81
C GLU A 92 -33.75 2.80 31.91
N ASN A 93 -32.92 2.97 32.95
CA ASN A 93 -31.77 2.11 33.20
C ASN A 93 -32.18 0.64 33.48
N THR A 94 -33.30 0.43 34.15
CA THR A 94 -33.85 -0.93 34.36
C THR A 94 -34.26 -1.56 33.03
N GLY A 95 -34.95 -0.80 32.18
CA GLY A 95 -35.32 -1.24 30.82
C GLY A 95 -34.09 -1.60 29.97
N VAL A 96 -33.04 -0.78 29.99
CA VAL A 96 -31.77 -1.05 29.29
C VAL A 96 -31.12 -2.33 29.80
N VAL A 97 -31.05 -2.54 31.12
CA VAL A 97 -30.48 -3.77 31.71
C VAL A 97 -31.30 -5.00 31.33
N TRP A 98 -32.63 -4.90 31.28
CA TRP A 98 -33.50 -6.00 30.85
C TRP A 98 -33.26 -6.38 29.39
N VAL A 99 -33.18 -5.38 28.50
CA VAL A 99 -32.87 -5.58 27.08
C VAL A 99 -31.51 -6.25 26.88
N GLN A 100 -30.47 -5.75 27.57
CA GLN A 100 -29.13 -6.32 27.51
C GLN A 100 -29.07 -7.77 28.01
N LYS A 101 -29.69 -8.07 29.15
CA LYS A 101 -29.73 -9.43 29.72
C LYS A 101 -30.50 -10.41 28.85
N ALA A 102 -31.56 -9.95 28.20
CA ALA A 102 -32.34 -10.77 27.27
C ALA A 102 -31.66 -10.94 25.90
N GLY A 103 -30.57 -10.21 25.63
CA GLY A 103 -29.95 -10.16 24.30
C GLY A 103 -30.88 -9.57 23.23
N TYR A 104 -31.89 -8.80 23.63
CA TYR A 104 -32.93 -8.34 22.73
C TYR A 104 -32.38 -7.29 21.77
N VAL A 105 -32.57 -7.53 20.47
CA VAL A 105 -32.21 -6.58 19.42
C VAL A 105 -33.50 -5.92 18.92
N PRO A 106 -33.67 -4.59 19.04
CA PRO A 106 -34.87 -3.90 18.59
C PRO A 106 -35.01 -3.97 17.08
N ARG A 107 -36.25 -3.79 16.62
CA ARG A 107 -36.60 -3.75 15.20
C ARG A 107 -35.78 -2.68 14.47
N THR A 108 -35.37 -2.98 13.24
CA THR A 108 -34.78 -1.98 12.35
C THR A 108 -35.88 -1.12 11.73
N PRO A 109 -35.93 0.21 11.94
CA PRO A 109 -36.89 1.06 11.24
C PRO A 109 -36.64 0.97 9.73
N ALA A 110 -37.65 0.61 8.95
CA ALA A 110 -37.52 0.54 7.51
C ALA A 110 -37.46 1.97 6.93
N PRO A 111 -36.49 2.30 6.07
CA PRO A 111 -36.59 3.49 5.23
C PRO A 111 -37.82 3.34 4.32
N GLY A 112 -38.51 4.45 4.04
CA GLY A 112 -39.77 4.47 3.29
C GLY A 112 -39.74 3.75 1.93
N VAL A 113 -40.93 3.44 1.43
CA VAL A 113 -41.19 2.56 0.27
C VAL A 113 -40.31 2.89 -0.94
N ILE A 114 -39.64 1.88 -1.48
CA ILE A 114 -38.97 1.92 -2.79
C ILE A 114 -39.70 0.94 -3.70
N GLU A 115 -40.15 1.41 -4.85
CA GLU A 115 -40.74 0.57 -5.90
C GLU A 115 -39.67 -0.35 -6.48
N ILE A 116 -39.96 -1.65 -6.53
CA ILE A 116 -39.05 -2.66 -7.08
C ILE A 116 -39.32 -2.73 -8.59
N ASP A 117 -38.37 -2.27 -9.40
CA ASP A 117 -38.47 -2.32 -10.86
C ASP A 117 -38.28 -3.76 -11.38
N GLY A 118 -39.28 -4.27 -12.10
CA GLY A 118 -39.54 -5.69 -12.34
C GLY A 118 -38.79 -6.34 -13.51
N ALA A 119 -37.64 -5.79 -13.94
CA ALA A 119 -37.03 -6.23 -15.20
C ALA A 119 -36.17 -7.52 -15.09
N ARG A 120 -35.68 -7.92 -13.90
CA ARG A 120 -34.95 -9.19 -13.68
C ARG A 120 -34.60 -9.42 -12.21
N ARG A 121 -34.66 -10.67 -11.73
CA ARG A 121 -34.10 -11.08 -10.42
C ARG A 121 -32.68 -10.55 -10.23
N PRO A 122 -32.43 -9.66 -9.25
CA PRO A 122 -31.11 -9.07 -9.10
C PRO A 122 -30.10 -10.11 -8.59
N ARG A 123 -28.92 -10.18 -9.23
CA ARG A 123 -27.79 -11.05 -8.82
C ARG A 123 -26.88 -10.41 -7.76
N ALA A 124 -27.08 -9.14 -7.46
CA ALA A 124 -26.33 -8.40 -6.44
C ALA A 124 -26.68 -8.88 -5.01
N PRO A 125 -25.80 -8.70 -4.00
CA PRO A 125 -26.16 -8.88 -2.59
C PRO A 125 -27.41 -8.07 -2.21
N LEU A 126 -28.17 -8.51 -1.20
CA LEU A 126 -29.28 -7.71 -0.68
C LEU A 126 -28.77 -6.33 -0.25
N THR A 127 -29.52 -5.29 -0.60
CA THR A 127 -29.37 -3.94 -0.08
C THR A 127 -29.86 -3.87 1.37
N PHE A 128 -29.53 -2.79 2.07
CA PHE A 128 -30.04 -2.59 3.43
C PHE A 128 -31.57 -2.49 3.45
N THR A 129 -32.18 -1.80 2.48
CA THR A 129 -33.63 -1.69 2.36
C THR A 129 -34.31 -3.05 2.15
N GLU A 130 -33.76 -3.90 1.27
CA GLU A 130 -34.29 -5.27 1.09
C GLU A 130 -34.16 -6.12 2.35
N ARG A 131 -33.09 -5.92 3.15
CA ARG A 131 -32.96 -6.56 4.46
C ARG A 131 -34.04 -6.08 5.43
N CYS A 132 -34.34 -4.78 5.48
CA CYS A 132 -35.42 -4.24 6.30
C CYS A 132 -36.78 -4.79 5.87
N ARG A 133 -37.03 -4.90 4.56
CA ARG A 133 -38.29 -5.48 4.07
C ARG A 133 -38.41 -6.98 4.37
N LEU A 134 -37.31 -7.72 4.30
CA LEU A 134 -37.28 -9.11 4.76
C LEU A 134 -37.66 -9.22 6.25
N GLU A 135 -37.16 -8.30 7.09
CA GLU A 135 -37.52 -8.25 8.52
C GLU A 135 -39.03 -8.05 8.70
N GLU A 136 -39.64 -7.10 8.00
CA GLU A 136 -41.09 -6.86 8.06
C GLU A 136 -41.92 -8.06 7.61
N LEU A 137 -41.51 -8.73 6.52
CA LEU A 137 -42.22 -9.91 6.01
C LEU A 137 -42.16 -11.07 7.02
N LEU A 138 -41.00 -11.30 7.64
CA LEU A 138 -40.87 -12.36 8.63
C LEU A 138 -41.67 -12.05 9.91
N GLU A 139 -41.72 -10.80 10.35
CA GLU A 139 -42.56 -10.37 11.49
C GLU A 139 -44.05 -10.50 11.20
N ALA A 140 -44.47 -10.23 9.96
CA ALA A 140 -45.85 -10.45 9.51
C ALA A 140 -46.21 -11.94 9.32
N GLY A 141 -45.32 -12.87 9.70
CA GLY A 141 -45.55 -14.31 9.68
C GLY A 141 -45.34 -14.98 8.33
N TYR A 142 -44.76 -14.28 7.34
CA TYR A 142 -44.45 -14.89 6.06
C TYR A 142 -43.33 -15.93 6.20
N LEU A 143 -43.51 -17.07 5.53
CA LEU A 143 -42.45 -18.08 5.40
C LEU A 143 -41.33 -17.58 4.44
N PRO A 144 -40.10 -18.11 4.54
CA PRO A 144 -38.96 -17.67 3.71
C PRO A 144 -39.21 -17.73 2.19
N ALA A 145 -39.98 -18.72 1.70
CA ALA A 145 -40.29 -18.85 0.28
C ALA A 145 -41.23 -17.73 -0.24
N PRO A 146 -42.40 -17.47 0.37
CA PRO A 146 -43.23 -16.29 0.07
C PRO A 146 -42.52 -14.94 0.24
N ALA A 147 -41.58 -14.83 1.19
CA ALA A 147 -40.78 -13.62 1.37
C ALA A 147 -39.78 -13.43 0.21
N ALA A 148 -39.15 -14.51 -0.26
CA ALA A 148 -38.25 -14.49 -1.40
C ALA A 148 -38.95 -14.06 -2.70
N GLU A 149 -40.16 -14.55 -2.93
CA GLU A 149 -40.98 -14.15 -4.07
C GLU A 149 -41.33 -12.65 -4.05
N ARG A 150 -41.75 -12.14 -2.88
CA ARG A 150 -42.09 -10.70 -2.70
C ARG A 150 -40.90 -9.75 -2.83
N LEU A 151 -39.69 -10.24 -2.58
CA LEU A 151 -38.46 -9.47 -2.74
C LEU A 151 -37.82 -9.66 -4.12
N ASP A 152 -38.45 -10.45 -5.01
CA ASP A 152 -37.87 -10.95 -6.27
C ASP A 152 -36.44 -11.48 -6.10
N ARG A 153 -36.20 -12.25 -5.02
CA ARG A 153 -34.91 -12.88 -4.71
C ARG A 153 -35.01 -14.39 -4.76
N HIS A 154 -33.88 -15.04 -5.00
CA HIS A 154 -33.80 -16.50 -4.93
C HIS A 154 -33.96 -16.98 -3.48
N ARG A 155 -34.71 -18.06 -3.25
CA ARG A 155 -34.96 -18.64 -1.91
C ARG A 155 -33.68 -18.84 -1.11
N SER A 156 -32.65 -19.45 -1.70
CA SER A 156 -31.37 -19.68 -1.03
C SER A 156 -30.64 -18.39 -0.63
N THR A 157 -30.90 -17.27 -1.29
CA THR A 157 -30.34 -15.96 -0.89
C THR A 157 -31.01 -15.47 0.38
N ILE A 158 -32.34 -15.61 0.47
CA ILE A 158 -33.11 -15.29 1.68
C ILE A 158 -32.72 -16.20 2.83
N ASP A 159 -32.64 -17.52 2.62
CA ASP A 159 -32.25 -18.46 3.70
C ASP A 159 -30.85 -18.12 4.27
N ARG A 160 -29.88 -17.82 3.39
CA ARG A 160 -28.53 -17.38 3.80
C ARG A 160 -28.54 -16.02 4.48
N GLU A 161 -29.43 -15.12 4.09
CA GLU A 161 -29.55 -13.81 4.75
C GLU A 161 -30.18 -13.95 6.14
N ILE A 162 -31.26 -14.73 6.26
CA ILE A 162 -31.91 -15.05 7.52
C ILE A 162 -30.88 -15.62 8.49
N ALA A 163 -30.06 -16.58 8.06
CA ALA A 163 -28.99 -17.14 8.88
C ALA A 163 -27.97 -16.10 9.38
N LYS A 164 -27.65 -15.07 8.59
CA LYS A 164 -26.71 -14.00 8.99
C LYS A 164 -27.32 -13.01 9.98
N GLY A 165 -28.61 -12.74 9.84
CA GLY A 165 -29.33 -11.75 10.64
C GLY A 165 -30.14 -12.34 11.80
N MET A 166 -30.12 -13.65 12.00
CA MET A 166 -30.90 -14.32 13.05
C MET A 166 -30.38 -13.93 14.44
N THR A 167 -31.30 -13.48 15.30
CA THR A 167 -31.05 -13.15 16.70
C THR A 167 -32.04 -13.87 17.60
N VAL A 168 -31.88 -13.75 18.92
CA VAL A 168 -32.87 -14.24 19.90
C VAL A 168 -34.24 -13.60 19.74
N SER A 169 -34.31 -12.40 19.15
CA SER A 169 -35.55 -11.66 18.86
C SER A 169 -36.11 -11.95 17.46
N GLY A 170 -35.56 -12.93 16.74
CA GLY A 170 -35.85 -13.17 15.33
C GLY A 170 -34.83 -12.52 14.38
N TYR A 171 -35.12 -12.51 13.09
CA TYR A 171 -34.23 -11.91 12.09
C TYR A 171 -34.20 -10.38 12.21
N ARG A 172 -33.00 -9.78 12.18
CA ARG A 172 -32.77 -8.33 12.24
C ARG A 172 -31.92 -7.85 11.07
N ALA A 173 -32.45 -6.91 10.30
CA ALA A 173 -31.82 -6.36 9.11
C ALA A 173 -30.46 -5.71 9.41
N ARG A 174 -30.36 -4.97 10.52
CA ARG A 174 -29.09 -4.36 10.97
C ARG A 174 -28.01 -5.39 11.24
N VAL A 175 -28.35 -6.53 11.86
CA VAL A 175 -27.39 -7.61 12.13
C VAL A 175 -26.96 -8.31 10.84
N GLY A 176 -27.91 -8.53 9.92
CA GLY A 176 -27.61 -9.03 8.58
C GLY A 176 -26.68 -8.08 7.80
N GLN A 177 -26.91 -6.77 7.91
CA GLN A 177 -26.08 -5.71 7.31
C GLN A 177 -24.66 -5.69 7.88
N ASP A 178 -24.52 -5.64 9.20
CA ASP A 178 -23.21 -5.64 9.87
C ASP A 178 -22.39 -6.89 9.50
N SER A 179 -23.05 -8.05 9.44
CA SER A 179 -22.43 -9.30 8.99
C SER A 179 -22.02 -9.25 7.52
N ALA A 180 -22.86 -8.67 6.64
CA ALA A 180 -22.54 -8.48 5.24
C ALA A 180 -21.34 -7.54 5.05
N ASP A 181 -21.29 -6.43 5.80
CA ASP A 181 -20.20 -5.45 5.73
C ASP A 181 -18.89 -6.02 6.29
N ARG A 182 -18.95 -6.77 7.40
CA ARG A 182 -17.79 -7.49 7.93
C ARG A 182 -17.24 -8.48 6.91
N ASN A 183 -18.11 -9.27 6.29
CA ASN A 183 -17.73 -10.25 5.27
C ASN A 183 -17.23 -9.59 3.97
N ARG A 184 -17.67 -8.36 3.67
CA ARG A 184 -17.19 -7.58 2.51
C ARG A 184 -15.75 -7.11 2.70
N ARG A 185 -15.31 -6.84 3.93
CA ARG A 185 -13.94 -6.37 4.23
C ARG A 185 -12.84 -7.33 3.77
N ARG A 186 -13.11 -8.66 3.75
CA ARG A 186 -12.19 -9.75 3.36
C ARG A 186 -10.69 -9.40 3.47
N PRO A 187 -10.15 -9.12 4.68
CA PRO A 187 -8.72 -8.86 4.81
C PRO A 187 -7.99 -10.18 4.55
N LYS A 188 -7.35 -10.29 3.39
CA LYS A 188 -6.40 -11.37 3.13
C LYS A 188 -5.02 -10.91 3.60
N PRO A 189 -4.26 -11.73 4.35
CA PRO A 189 -2.85 -11.42 4.62
C PRO A 189 -2.15 -11.22 3.27
N ARG A 190 -1.35 -10.15 3.16
CA ARG A 190 -0.66 -9.87 1.89
C ARG A 190 0.49 -10.86 1.73
N ARG A 191 0.76 -11.23 0.48
CA ARG A 191 1.76 -12.26 0.16
C ARG A 191 3.14 -12.00 0.78
N LEU A 192 3.63 -10.76 0.72
CA LEU A 192 4.93 -10.38 1.28
C LEU A 192 4.94 -10.35 2.82
N GLU A 193 3.79 -10.14 3.47
CA GLU A 193 3.69 -10.23 4.94
C GLU A 193 3.76 -11.67 5.41
N SER A 194 3.19 -12.61 4.64
CA SER A 194 3.16 -14.02 5.01
C SER A 194 4.41 -14.81 4.58
N HIS A 195 5.34 -14.21 3.81
CA HIS A 195 6.55 -14.88 3.30
C HIS A 195 7.80 -14.02 3.57
N PRO A 196 8.44 -14.14 4.75
CA PRO A 196 9.55 -13.27 5.14
C PRO A 196 10.81 -13.46 4.29
N VAL A 197 11.07 -14.68 3.80
CA VAL A 197 12.23 -14.96 2.91
C VAL A 197 12.07 -14.24 1.57
N LEU A 198 10.89 -14.34 0.96
CA LEU A 198 10.54 -13.60 -0.25
C LEU A 198 10.64 -12.08 -0.03
N LEU A 199 10.14 -11.58 1.10
CA LEU A 199 10.24 -10.16 1.43
C LEU A 199 11.70 -9.70 1.51
N ALA A 200 12.56 -10.46 2.19
CA ALA A 200 13.98 -10.14 2.30
C ALA A 200 14.66 -10.07 0.91
N GLU A 201 14.37 -11.02 0.02
CA GLU A 201 14.92 -11.01 -1.33
C GLU A 201 14.41 -9.84 -2.18
N VAL A 202 13.12 -9.50 -2.06
CA VAL A 202 12.55 -8.31 -2.71
C VAL A 202 13.24 -7.05 -2.21
N VAL A 203 13.43 -6.90 -0.90
CA VAL A 203 14.11 -5.76 -0.28
C VAL A 203 15.56 -5.65 -0.77
N ALA A 204 16.33 -6.73 -0.72
CA ALA A 204 17.74 -6.74 -1.14
C ALA A 204 17.92 -6.30 -2.60
N ARG A 205 17.01 -6.69 -3.50
CA ARG A 205 17.06 -6.26 -4.91
C ARG A 205 16.60 -4.82 -5.10
N LEU A 206 15.60 -4.36 -4.34
CA LEU A 206 15.18 -2.96 -4.35
C LEU A 206 16.28 -2.02 -3.85
N GLU A 207 17.08 -2.44 -2.86
CA GLU A 207 18.25 -1.71 -2.36
C GLU A 207 19.33 -1.56 -3.43
N LYS A 208 19.51 -2.58 -4.28
CA LYS A 208 20.33 -2.51 -5.51
C LYS A 208 19.66 -1.73 -6.65
N ARG A 209 18.57 -0.99 -6.35
CA ARG A 209 17.76 -0.15 -7.24
C ARG A 209 17.18 -0.91 -8.45
N HIS A 210 16.89 -2.20 -8.29
CA HIS A 210 16.09 -2.94 -9.27
C HIS A 210 14.65 -2.40 -9.24
N SER A 211 13.99 -2.31 -10.40
CA SER A 211 12.56 -1.99 -10.43
C SER A 211 11.73 -3.17 -9.94
N PRO A 212 10.51 -2.96 -9.42
CA PRO A 212 9.59 -4.05 -9.07
C PRO A 212 9.38 -5.07 -10.21
N GLU A 213 9.33 -4.62 -11.46
CA GLU A 213 9.28 -5.51 -12.64
C GLU A 213 10.54 -6.37 -12.75
N GLN A 214 11.73 -5.76 -12.66
CA GLN A 214 13.01 -6.47 -12.67
C GLN A 214 13.09 -7.52 -11.56
N VAL A 215 12.65 -7.18 -10.34
CA VAL A 215 12.60 -8.09 -9.19
C VAL A 215 11.70 -9.28 -9.49
N ALA A 216 10.45 -9.04 -9.88
CA ALA A 216 9.45 -10.07 -10.12
C ALA A 216 9.88 -11.10 -11.18
N TYR A 217 10.42 -10.64 -12.31
CA TYR A 217 10.86 -11.55 -13.37
C TYR A 217 12.15 -12.28 -13.00
N ARG A 218 13.08 -11.59 -12.33
CA ARG A 218 14.33 -12.23 -11.94
C ARG A 218 14.13 -13.30 -10.87
N LEU A 219 13.17 -13.11 -9.95
CA LEU A 219 12.78 -14.14 -8.98
C LEU A 219 12.31 -15.44 -9.66
N ARG A 220 11.62 -15.35 -10.80
CA ARG A 220 11.21 -16.55 -11.56
C ARG A 220 12.36 -17.29 -12.21
N LEU A 221 13.40 -16.58 -12.61
CA LEU A 221 14.60 -17.17 -13.21
C LEU A 221 15.51 -17.81 -12.17
N ASP A 222 15.67 -17.15 -11.01
CA ASP A 222 16.57 -17.64 -9.96
C ASP A 222 15.94 -18.77 -9.13
N TYR A 223 14.60 -18.81 -9.05
CA TYR A 223 13.85 -19.79 -8.27
C TYR A 223 12.81 -20.51 -9.13
N PRO A 224 13.19 -21.20 -10.22
CA PRO A 224 12.23 -21.79 -11.16
C PRO A 224 11.39 -22.92 -10.54
N ASP A 225 11.92 -23.61 -9.53
CA ASP A 225 11.27 -24.73 -8.86
C ASP A 225 10.63 -24.36 -7.52
N ASP A 226 10.68 -23.07 -7.14
CA ASP A 226 10.08 -22.56 -5.89
C ASP A 226 9.08 -21.43 -6.17
N PRO A 227 7.79 -21.78 -6.39
CA PRO A 227 6.73 -20.80 -6.61
C PRO A 227 6.44 -19.90 -5.42
N GLU A 228 6.86 -20.26 -4.19
CA GLU A 228 6.66 -19.39 -3.01
C GLU A 228 7.50 -18.12 -3.13
N MET A 229 8.69 -18.24 -3.74
CA MET A 229 9.61 -17.13 -4.05
C MET A 229 9.16 -16.23 -5.20
N TRP A 230 8.03 -16.52 -5.84
CA TRP A 230 7.53 -15.68 -6.93
C TRP A 230 6.64 -14.56 -6.41
N VAL A 231 6.62 -13.42 -7.08
CA VAL A 231 5.68 -12.35 -6.76
C VAL A 231 5.40 -11.51 -8.00
N SER A 232 4.18 -10.99 -8.14
CA SER A 232 3.91 -10.02 -9.20
C SER A 232 4.49 -8.66 -8.83
N HIS A 233 4.99 -7.92 -9.82
CA HIS A 233 5.48 -6.55 -9.59
C HIS A 233 4.37 -5.63 -9.05
N GLU A 234 3.10 -5.88 -9.40
CA GLU A 234 1.96 -5.18 -8.81
C GLU A 234 1.83 -5.44 -7.32
N THR A 235 2.08 -6.67 -6.85
CA THR A 235 2.07 -6.96 -5.40
C THR A 235 3.19 -6.21 -4.68
N ILE A 236 4.36 -6.10 -5.32
CA ILE A 236 5.45 -5.26 -4.80
C ILE A 236 4.98 -3.80 -4.76
N TYR A 237 4.44 -3.24 -5.84
CA TYR A 237 3.89 -1.86 -5.83
C TYR A 237 2.84 -1.62 -4.76
N GLN A 238 1.88 -2.54 -4.58
CA GLN A 238 0.86 -2.44 -3.55
C GLN A 238 1.46 -2.46 -2.14
N ALA A 239 2.50 -3.28 -1.90
CA ALA A 239 3.22 -3.25 -0.64
C ALA A 239 3.95 -1.92 -0.44
N LEU A 240 4.55 -1.35 -1.49
CA LEU A 240 5.22 -0.04 -1.44
C LEU A 240 4.24 1.12 -1.19
N TYR A 241 3.03 1.09 -1.76
CA TYR A 241 2.06 2.19 -1.69
C TYR A 241 1.08 2.11 -0.52
N VAL A 242 0.62 0.92 -0.17
CA VAL A 242 -0.46 0.73 0.82
C VAL A 242 0.10 0.48 2.24
N GLN A 243 1.40 0.19 2.37
CA GLN A 243 2.06 -0.01 3.66
C GLN A 243 3.22 0.95 3.89
N PRO A 244 2.96 2.23 4.23
CA PRO A 244 4.00 3.04 4.85
C PRO A 244 4.20 2.57 6.30
N ARG A 245 4.94 1.47 6.51
CA ARG A 245 5.56 1.16 7.80
C ARG A 245 7.02 0.76 7.57
N GLY A 246 7.92 1.44 8.28
CA GLY A 246 9.33 1.07 8.39
C GLY A 246 10.20 1.30 7.14
N GLU A 247 11.21 0.45 7.00
CA GLU A 247 12.33 0.53 6.07
C GLU A 247 11.91 0.53 4.58
N LEU A 248 10.86 -0.20 4.23
CA LEU A 248 10.35 -0.29 2.85
C LEU A 248 9.89 1.07 2.31
N ALA A 249 9.25 1.90 3.14
CA ALA A 249 8.83 3.25 2.76
C ALA A 249 10.01 4.21 2.55
N ARG A 250 11.10 4.02 3.31
CA ARG A 250 12.35 4.78 3.18
C ARG A 250 13.10 4.39 1.90
N LEU A 251 13.18 3.08 1.62
CA LEU A 251 13.82 2.54 0.42
C LEU A 251 13.15 3.02 -0.88
N VAL A 252 11.82 3.16 -0.90
CA VAL A 252 11.07 3.68 -2.06
C VAL A 252 11.48 5.09 -2.43
N LYS A 253 11.59 6.02 -1.46
CA LYS A 253 11.95 7.42 -1.75
C LYS A 253 13.34 7.53 -2.39
N THR A 254 14.26 6.64 -2.00
CA THR A 254 15.62 6.53 -2.56
C THR A 254 15.71 5.74 -3.87
N ALA A 255 14.78 4.81 -4.12
CA ALA A 255 14.80 3.94 -5.30
C ALA A 255 14.10 4.53 -6.54
N LEU A 256 13.41 5.68 -6.41
CA LEU A 256 12.79 6.36 -7.54
C LEU A 256 13.86 6.86 -8.53
N ARG A 257 13.74 6.41 -9.79
CA ARG A 257 14.69 6.75 -10.87
C ARG A 257 14.75 8.25 -11.19
N THR A 258 13.71 9.00 -10.82
CA THR A 258 13.63 10.45 -11.05
C THR A 258 13.00 11.14 -9.84
N GLY A 259 13.74 12.06 -9.20
CA GLY A 259 13.19 12.98 -8.21
C GLY A 259 12.38 14.15 -8.80
N ARG A 260 11.98 14.06 -10.08
CA ARG A 260 11.28 15.14 -10.78
C ARG A 260 9.80 15.08 -10.47
N VAL A 261 9.24 16.16 -9.95
CA VAL A 261 7.80 16.32 -9.70
C VAL A 261 7.06 16.80 -10.95
N GLN A 262 7.76 17.40 -11.91
CA GLN A 262 7.20 17.89 -13.18
C GLN A 262 8.16 17.66 -14.35
N ARG A 263 7.59 17.59 -15.57
CA ARG A 263 8.36 17.53 -16.81
C ARG A 263 8.98 18.92 -17.06
N LYS A 264 10.30 18.98 -17.24
CA LYS A 264 10.96 20.22 -17.65
C LYS A 264 10.66 20.48 -19.14
N PRO A 265 10.31 21.71 -19.54
CA PRO A 265 10.31 22.09 -20.94
C PRO A 265 11.74 21.97 -21.50
N GLN A 266 11.88 21.44 -22.71
CA GLN A 266 13.15 21.39 -23.43
C GLN A 266 13.36 22.74 -24.14
N GLY A 267 14.41 23.46 -23.75
CA GLY A 267 14.92 24.60 -24.51
C GLY A 267 16.01 24.13 -25.48
N ARG A 268 16.00 24.66 -26.70
CA ARG A 268 17.11 24.49 -27.66
C ARG A 268 18.17 25.53 -27.33
N THR A 269 19.32 25.08 -26.85
CA THR A 269 20.55 25.90 -26.85
C THR A 269 21.39 25.40 -28.01
N ALA A 270 21.53 26.22 -29.04
CA ALA A 270 22.49 25.98 -30.11
C ALA A 270 23.85 26.47 -29.62
N THR A 271 24.75 25.54 -29.29
CA THR A 271 26.17 25.85 -29.12
C THR A 271 26.88 25.49 -30.41
N GLY A 272 27.49 26.49 -31.05
CA GLY A 272 28.39 26.26 -32.18
C GLY A 272 29.68 25.65 -31.65
N HIS A 273 29.91 24.38 -31.97
CA HIS A 273 31.18 23.71 -31.71
C HIS A 273 32.05 23.75 -32.98
N GLY A 274 33.37 23.89 -32.81
CA GLY A 274 34.33 23.78 -33.92
C GLY A 274 34.33 22.35 -34.50
N LYS A 275 34.65 22.20 -35.78
CA LYS A 275 34.73 20.88 -36.43
C LYS A 275 35.95 20.11 -35.93
N ILE A 276 35.76 18.87 -35.48
CA ILE A 276 36.83 17.91 -35.21
C ILE A 276 37.53 17.59 -36.54
N ARG A 277 38.87 17.57 -36.53
CA ARG A 277 39.69 17.22 -37.71
C ARG A 277 39.75 15.70 -37.85
N ASP A 278 39.83 15.20 -39.08
CA ASP A 278 40.01 13.77 -39.41
C ASP A 278 38.89 12.85 -38.86
N MET A 279 37.69 13.40 -38.74
CA MET A 279 36.51 12.73 -38.22
C MET A 279 35.98 11.68 -39.20
N VAL A 280 35.82 10.44 -38.75
CA VAL A 280 35.13 9.38 -39.51
C VAL A 280 33.65 9.39 -39.16
N HIS A 281 32.77 9.54 -40.16
CA HIS A 281 31.33 9.65 -39.91
C HIS A 281 30.71 8.31 -39.55
N ILE A 282 29.64 8.32 -38.75
CA ILE A 282 28.89 7.10 -38.36
C ILE A 282 28.36 6.31 -39.57
N SER A 283 28.11 6.97 -40.71
CA SER A 283 27.73 6.32 -41.96
C SER A 283 28.80 5.39 -42.54
N GLU A 284 30.06 5.57 -42.15
CA GLU A 284 31.20 4.74 -42.60
C GLU A 284 31.45 3.54 -41.66
N ARG A 285 30.64 3.40 -40.59
CA ARG A 285 30.75 2.28 -39.66
C ARG A 285 30.32 0.97 -40.34
N PRO A 286 30.95 -0.18 -40.01
CA PRO A 286 30.53 -1.48 -40.53
C PRO A 286 29.04 -1.75 -40.31
N ALA A 287 28.38 -2.34 -41.31
CA ALA A 287 26.94 -2.61 -41.28
C ALA A 287 26.50 -3.50 -40.10
N GLU A 288 27.38 -4.40 -39.65
CA GLU A 288 27.19 -5.25 -38.47
C GLU A 288 26.97 -4.48 -37.16
N ALA A 289 27.29 -3.18 -37.10
CA ALA A 289 27.08 -2.36 -35.91
C ALA A 289 25.64 -1.87 -35.73
N GLU A 290 24.78 -1.99 -36.76
CA GLU A 290 23.44 -1.43 -36.77
C GLU A 290 22.43 -2.23 -35.93
N ASP A 291 22.42 -3.56 -36.08
CA ASP A 291 21.37 -4.43 -35.53
C ASP A 291 21.62 -4.92 -34.09
N ARG A 292 22.78 -4.60 -33.50
CA ARG A 292 23.20 -5.04 -32.15
C ARG A 292 23.26 -6.56 -32.01
N ALA A 293 23.47 -7.28 -33.10
CA ALA A 293 23.63 -8.74 -33.08
C ALA A 293 25.07 -9.12 -32.72
N ILE A 294 26.05 -8.34 -33.17
CA ILE A 294 27.47 -8.58 -32.89
C ILE A 294 27.92 -7.76 -31.68
N PRO A 295 28.49 -8.38 -30.64
CA PRO A 295 29.02 -7.63 -29.50
C PRO A 295 30.36 -6.96 -29.86
N GLY A 296 30.66 -5.88 -29.15
CA GLY A 296 31.91 -5.13 -29.28
C GLY A 296 31.79 -3.79 -29.99
N HIS A 297 30.56 -3.39 -30.32
CA HIS A 297 30.26 -2.02 -30.73
C HIS A 297 29.80 -1.21 -29.52
N TRP A 298 30.52 -0.14 -29.20
CA TRP A 298 30.32 0.66 -28.01
C TRP A 298 29.75 2.04 -28.35
N GLU A 299 28.95 2.58 -27.44
CA GLU A 299 28.55 3.99 -27.43
C GLU A 299 29.26 4.69 -26.27
N GLY A 300 29.80 5.88 -26.52
CA GLY A 300 30.57 6.64 -25.53
C GLY A 300 30.03 8.04 -25.22
N ASP A 301 29.83 8.43 -23.95
CA ASP A 301 29.34 9.76 -23.55
C ASP A 301 30.08 10.33 -22.33
N LEU A 302 29.93 11.63 -22.07
CA LEU A 302 30.34 12.24 -20.80
C LEU A 302 29.15 12.57 -19.89
N ILE A 303 29.22 12.06 -18.66
CA ILE A 303 28.44 12.57 -17.54
C ILE A 303 29.22 13.71 -16.90
N ILE A 304 28.74 14.94 -17.07
CA ILE A 304 29.37 16.14 -16.50
C ILE A 304 28.92 16.36 -15.04
N GLY A 305 29.88 16.72 -14.18
CA GLY A 305 29.75 17.06 -12.77
C GLY A 305 29.48 18.55 -12.50
N ALA A 306 29.51 18.93 -11.23
CA ALA A 306 29.32 20.31 -10.78
C ALA A 306 30.36 21.25 -11.41
N GLY A 307 29.93 22.47 -11.78
CA GLY A 307 30.83 23.49 -12.31
C GLY A 307 31.54 23.14 -13.64
N GLN A 308 31.21 22.00 -14.27
CA GLN A 308 31.97 21.42 -15.38
C GLN A 308 33.44 21.09 -15.05
N GLN A 309 33.75 20.90 -13.77
CA GLN A 309 35.11 20.67 -13.27
C GLN A 309 35.50 19.20 -13.22
N SER A 310 34.53 18.29 -13.27
CA SER A 310 34.77 16.84 -13.26
C SER A 310 33.78 16.15 -14.19
N ALA A 311 34.17 14.99 -14.70
CA ALA A 311 33.36 14.18 -15.59
C ALA A 311 33.54 12.68 -15.32
N ILE A 312 32.57 11.90 -15.80
CA ILE A 312 32.70 10.46 -15.91
C ILE A 312 32.46 10.09 -17.37
N GLY A 313 33.45 9.48 -18.00
CA GLY A 313 33.28 8.87 -19.31
C GLY A 313 32.46 7.58 -19.17
N THR A 314 31.52 7.37 -20.08
CA THR A 314 30.61 6.23 -20.07
C THR A 314 30.76 5.48 -21.37
N LEU A 315 31.18 4.22 -21.32
CA LEU A 315 31.25 3.32 -22.46
C LEU A 315 30.20 2.24 -22.26
N VAL A 316 29.31 2.06 -23.24
CA VAL A 316 28.23 1.07 -23.17
C VAL A 316 28.24 0.18 -24.40
N GLU A 317 28.40 -1.11 -24.19
CA GLU A 317 28.38 -2.11 -25.25
C GLU A 317 26.93 -2.27 -25.77
N ARG A 318 26.72 -2.15 -27.09
CA ARG A 318 25.37 -2.02 -27.67
C ARG A 318 24.54 -3.29 -27.55
N THR A 319 25.18 -4.46 -27.64
CA THR A 319 24.49 -5.76 -27.65
C THR A 319 23.98 -6.14 -26.25
N THR A 320 24.85 -6.11 -25.27
CA THR A 320 24.63 -6.52 -23.87
C THR A 320 24.24 -5.35 -22.96
N GLY A 321 24.65 -4.13 -23.29
CA GLY A 321 24.47 -2.97 -22.41
C GLY A 321 25.44 -2.97 -21.25
N PHE A 322 26.55 -3.70 -21.38
CA PHE A 322 27.62 -3.73 -20.40
C PHE A 322 28.31 -2.36 -20.35
N VAL A 323 28.53 -1.87 -19.13
CA VAL A 323 29.00 -0.51 -18.86
C VAL A 323 30.42 -0.54 -18.31
N VAL A 324 31.27 0.32 -18.86
CA VAL A 324 32.59 0.67 -18.33
C VAL A 324 32.60 2.18 -18.07
N LEU A 325 33.15 2.58 -16.93
CA LEU A 325 33.22 3.98 -16.51
C LEU A 325 34.67 4.46 -16.46
N LEU A 326 34.89 5.69 -16.92
CA LEU A 326 36.19 6.37 -16.93
C LEU A 326 36.13 7.53 -15.94
N HIS A 327 37.04 7.59 -14.97
CA HIS A 327 37.08 8.69 -14.01
C HIS A 327 37.86 9.87 -14.59
N LEU A 328 37.26 11.06 -14.61
CA LEU A 328 37.90 12.30 -15.05
C LEU A 328 37.73 13.35 -13.92
N PRO A 329 38.56 13.29 -12.86
CA PRO A 329 38.33 14.06 -11.64
C PRO A 329 38.65 15.55 -11.76
N GLU A 330 39.55 15.94 -12.67
CA GLU A 330 40.14 17.29 -12.72
C GLU A 330 39.62 18.15 -13.87
N ASP A 331 39.34 17.54 -15.03
CA ASP A 331 38.81 18.21 -16.21
C ASP A 331 38.13 17.22 -17.18
N ARG A 332 37.75 17.71 -18.36
CA ARG A 332 37.20 16.91 -19.48
C ARG A 332 37.91 17.20 -20.80
N THR A 333 39.18 17.57 -20.74
CA THR A 333 39.96 17.90 -21.94
C THR A 333 40.16 16.66 -22.80
N ALA A 334 40.46 16.88 -24.08
CA ALA A 334 40.74 15.77 -25.00
C ALA A 334 41.98 14.96 -24.60
N ALA A 335 42.95 15.57 -23.92
CA ALA A 335 44.14 14.88 -23.43
C ALA A 335 43.78 13.92 -22.29
N THR A 336 43.08 14.41 -21.27
CA THR A 336 42.66 13.62 -20.11
C THR A 336 41.72 12.47 -20.51
N LEU A 337 40.77 12.73 -21.42
CA LEU A 337 39.89 11.68 -21.93
C LEU A 337 40.66 10.62 -22.72
N ALA A 338 41.59 11.03 -23.58
CA ALA A 338 42.38 10.10 -24.38
C ALA A 338 43.29 9.22 -23.51
N GLU A 339 43.91 9.78 -22.47
CA GLU A 339 44.69 9.03 -21.49
C GLU A 339 43.83 8.01 -20.74
N ALA A 340 42.68 8.45 -20.20
CA ALA A 340 41.76 7.55 -19.49
C ALA A 340 41.26 6.40 -20.38
N MET A 341 40.94 6.68 -21.65
CA MET A 341 40.57 5.65 -22.62
C MET A 341 41.72 4.70 -22.93
N SER A 342 42.95 5.22 -23.08
CA SER A 342 44.13 4.41 -23.37
C SER A 342 44.49 3.46 -22.23
N ILE A 343 44.13 3.80 -20.99
CA ILE A 343 44.28 2.93 -19.82
C ILE A 343 43.17 1.88 -19.75
N LYS A 344 41.90 2.28 -19.95
CA LYS A 344 40.75 1.40 -19.70
C LYS A 344 40.35 0.49 -20.85
N ILE A 345 40.48 0.93 -22.11
CA ILE A 345 40.08 0.10 -23.26
C ILE A 345 40.90 -1.21 -23.35
N PRO A 346 42.22 -1.24 -23.04
CA PRO A 346 42.97 -2.49 -23.01
C PRO A 346 42.46 -3.54 -22.01
N GLU A 347 41.76 -3.15 -20.94
CA GLU A 347 41.13 -4.08 -19.99
C GLU A 347 39.94 -4.84 -20.62
N ILE A 348 39.34 -4.29 -21.68
CA ILE A 348 38.26 -4.93 -22.44
C ILE A 348 38.90 -6.01 -23.33
N PRO A 349 38.36 -7.25 -23.37
CA PRO A 349 38.83 -8.29 -24.29
C PRO A 349 38.87 -7.80 -25.75
N GLU A 350 39.93 -8.14 -26.49
CA GLU A 350 40.16 -7.66 -27.86
C GLU A 350 38.98 -7.96 -28.81
N ILE A 351 38.35 -9.13 -28.66
CA ILE A 351 37.17 -9.54 -29.43
C ILE A 351 35.98 -8.57 -29.30
N LEU A 352 35.94 -7.78 -28.22
CA LEU A 352 34.92 -6.77 -27.97
C LEU A 352 35.35 -5.36 -28.40
N ARG A 353 36.52 -5.14 -28.99
CA ARG A 353 36.99 -3.80 -29.38
C ARG A 353 36.72 -3.49 -30.86
N ARG A 354 35.47 -3.62 -31.33
CA ARG A 354 35.13 -3.46 -32.76
C ARG A 354 34.95 -2.02 -33.21
N SER A 355 34.20 -1.22 -32.45
CA SER A 355 34.02 0.21 -32.75
C SER A 355 33.52 1.00 -31.56
N LEU A 356 33.82 2.29 -31.50
CA LEU A 356 33.23 3.24 -30.57
C LEU A 356 32.48 4.34 -31.33
N THR A 357 31.29 4.70 -30.85
CA THR A 357 30.49 5.79 -31.40
C THR A 357 30.31 6.91 -30.39
N TRP A 358 30.73 8.13 -30.77
CA TRP A 358 30.69 9.33 -29.92
C TRP A 358 29.99 10.50 -30.63
N ASP A 359 29.59 11.53 -29.89
CA ASP A 359 29.16 12.80 -30.49
C ASP A 359 30.36 13.67 -30.93
N GLN A 360 30.08 14.81 -31.55
CA GLN A 360 31.13 15.73 -32.03
C GLN A 360 31.65 16.67 -30.94
N GLY A 361 31.71 16.19 -29.68
CA GLY A 361 32.22 16.93 -28.54
C GLY A 361 33.72 17.23 -28.67
N SER A 362 34.14 18.41 -28.23
CA SER A 362 35.55 18.85 -28.29
C SER A 362 36.51 17.96 -27.49
N GLU A 363 35.99 17.22 -26.50
CA GLU A 363 36.72 16.19 -25.76
C GLU A 363 37.25 15.06 -26.67
N MET A 364 36.65 14.83 -27.83
CA MET A 364 37.10 13.82 -28.78
C MET A 364 38.08 14.36 -29.85
N ALA A 365 38.63 15.56 -29.64
CA ALA A 365 39.58 16.17 -30.58
C ALA A 365 40.86 15.32 -30.78
N LEU A 366 41.21 14.45 -29.82
CA LEU A 366 42.38 13.55 -29.89
C LEU A 366 41.99 12.08 -30.17
N HIS A 367 40.83 11.82 -30.78
CA HIS A 367 40.36 10.46 -31.06
C HIS A 367 41.34 9.60 -31.87
N THR A 368 42.12 10.18 -32.79
CA THR A 368 43.14 9.46 -33.56
C THR A 368 44.18 8.81 -32.64
N LYS A 369 44.64 9.51 -31.60
CA LYS A 369 45.57 8.96 -30.60
C LYS A 369 44.97 7.80 -29.82
N ILE A 370 43.66 7.86 -29.55
CA ILE A 370 42.94 6.78 -28.86
C ILE A 370 42.89 5.54 -29.75
N THR A 371 42.53 5.71 -31.02
CA THR A 371 42.53 4.62 -32.01
C THR A 371 43.91 4.01 -32.15
N GLU A 372 44.97 4.81 -32.25
CA GLU A 372 46.36 4.35 -32.35
C GLU A 372 46.81 3.56 -31.11
N ALA A 373 46.46 4.04 -29.90
CA ALA A 373 46.88 3.39 -28.66
C ALA A 373 46.11 2.11 -28.34
N THR A 374 44.86 1.98 -28.81
CA THR A 374 43.93 0.92 -28.36
C THR A 374 43.49 -0.03 -29.46
N GLY A 375 43.69 0.35 -30.72
CA GLY A 375 43.17 -0.36 -31.89
C GLY A 375 41.67 -0.19 -32.12
N LEU A 376 40.96 0.58 -31.29
CA LEU A 376 39.51 0.74 -31.35
C LEU A 376 39.12 1.84 -32.37
N PRO A 377 38.45 1.52 -33.49
CA PRO A 377 38.00 2.51 -34.45
C PRO A 377 36.90 3.40 -33.85
N ILE A 378 37.01 4.73 -34.05
CA ILE A 378 36.07 5.72 -33.49
C ILE A 378 35.28 6.39 -34.63
N PHE A 379 33.96 6.40 -34.47
CA PHE A 379 33.01 6.99 -35.41
C PHE A 379 32.17 8.07 -34.75
N PHE A 380 31.81 9.10 -35.50
CA PHE A 380 31.12 10.27 -34.99
C PHE A 380 29.69 10.38 -35.50
N CYS A 381 28.76 10.63 -34.58
CA CYS A 381 27.37 10.90 -34.90
C CYS A 381 27.19 12.20 -35.70
N ASP A 382 26.08 12.26 -36.44
CA ASP A 382 25.70 13.47 -37.14
C ASP A 382 25.24 14.54 -36.15
N PRO A 383 25.48 15.83 -36.45
CA PRO A 383 24.99 16.92 -35.60
C PRO A 383 23.48 16.83 -35.43
N HIS A 384 22.99 17.13 -34.22
CA HIS A 384 21.56 17.11 -33.88
C HIS A 384 20.87 15.74 -34.04
N SER A 385 21.63 14.63 -34.01
CA SER A 385 21.11 13.27 -34.18
C SER A 385 21.26 12.38 -32.93
N PRO A 386 20.68 12.75 -31.77
CA PRO A 386 20.87 12.02 -30.50
C PRO A 386 20.36 10.57 -30.55
N TRP A 387 19.41 10.25 -31.45
CA TRP A 387 18.89 8.89 -31.60
C TRP A 387 19.94 7.88 -32.08
N GLN A 388 21.03 8.33 -32.71
CA GLN A 388 22.16 7.48 -33.12
C GLN A 388 22.91 6.87 -31.90
N ARG A 389 22.66 7.39 -30.69
CA ARG A 389 23.25 6.95 -29.41
C ARG A 389 22.19 6.73 -28.31
N GLY A 390 21.07 6.11 -28.68
CA GLY A 390 19.97 5.87 -27.74
C GLY A 390 20.33 4.97 -26.54
N THR A 391 21.37 4.13 -26.64
CA THR A 391 21.79 3.26 -25.52
C THR A 391 22.44 4.07 -24.42
N ASN A 392 23.33 5.00 -24.78
CA ASN A 392 24.00 5.86 -23.80
C ASN A 392 23.02 6.79 -23.09
N GLU A 393 22.04 7.37 -23.79
CA GLU A 393 21.06 8.25 -23.13
C GLU A 393 20.29 7.51 -22.02
N ASN A 394 19.80 6.31 -22.31
CA ASN A 394 19.11 5.49 -21.33
C ASN A 394 20.05 5.07 -20.17
N THR A 395 21.29 4.67 -20.48
CA THR A 395 22.27 4.23 -19.48
C THR A 395 22.71 5.37 -18.58
N ASN A 396 22.94 6.56 -19.13
CA ASN A 396 23.22 7.77 -18.38
C ASN A 396 22.05 8.14 -17.48
N GLY A 397 20.81 7.96 -17.94
CA GLY A 397 19.63 8.07 -17.10
C GLY A 397 19.66 7.15 -15.86
N LEU A 398 20.20 5.93 -15.99
CA LEU A 398 20.38 5.01 -14.86
C LEU A 398 21.54 5.41 -13.95
N LEU A 399 22.68 5.78 -14.54
CA LEU A 399 23.87 6.24 -13.80
C LEU A 399 23.58 7.49 -12.95
N ARG A 400 22.62 8.34 -13.36
CA ARG A 400 22.17 9.49 -12.54
C ARG A 400 21.48 9.11 -11.22
N GLN A 401 21.14 7.84 -10.98
CA GLN A 401 20.73 7.34 -9.65
C GLN A 401 21.90 7.22 -8.68
N TYR A 402 23.13 7.14 -9.20
CA TYR A 402 24.38 7.04 -8.45
C TYR A 402 25.13 8.37 -8.45
N PHE A 403 25.05 9.10 -9.58
CA PHE A 403 25.73 10.37 -9.80
C PHE A 403 24.71 11.49 -10.10
N PRO A 404 23.98 11.99 -9.09
CA PRO A 404 22.95 13.02 -9.29
C PRO A 404 23.47 14.24 -10.08
N LYS A 405 22.58 14.93 -10.80
CA LYS A 405 23.02 16.13 -11.53
C LYS A 405 23.49 17.21 -10.55
N GLY A 406 24.62 17.85 -10.85
CA GLY A 406 25.17 18.93 -10.05
C GLY A 406 25.98 18.48 -8.84
N THR A 407 26.26 17.19 -8.67
CA THR A 407 27.29 16.73 -7.73
C THR A 407 28.67 16.88 -8.35
N ASP A 408 29.66 17.20 -7.51
CA ASP A 408 31.05 17.06 -7.91
C ASP A 408 31.38 15.56 -8.05
N LEU A 409 31.88 15.18 -9.22
CA LEU A 409 32.20 13.80 -9.56
C LEU A 409 33.63 13.40 -9.16
N SER A 410 34.48 14.37 -8.78
CA SER A 410 35.85 14.11 -8.33
C SER A 410 35.89 13.21 -7.09
N PHE A 411 34.91 13.35 -6.19
CA PHE A 411 34.78 12.57 -4.96
C PHE A 411 34.51 11.07 -5.18
N TYR A 412 33.98 10.68 -6.34
CA TYR A 412 33.74 9.27 -6.64
C TYR A 412 35.00 8.66 -7.24
N GLY A 413 35.88 8.16 -6.38
CA GLY A 413 37.13 7.53 -6.82
C GLY A 413 36.92 6.30 -7.72
N PRO A 414 37.97 5.80 -8.39
CA PRO A 414 37.87 4.72 -9.38
C PRO A 414 37.17 3.46 -8.86
N GLY A 415 37.48 3.02 -7.64
CA GLY A 415 36.83 1.84 -7.05
C GLY A 415 35.33 1.99 -6.81
N TRP A 416 34.85 3.21 -6.56
CA TRP A 416 33.41 3.49 -6.48
C TRP A 416 32.76 3.38 -7.86
N LEU A 417 33.41 3.89 -8.90
CA LEU A 417 32.93 3.76 -10.29
C LEU A 417 32.86 2.29 -10.70
N ASP A 418 33.88 1.49 -10.38
CA ASP A 418 33.89 0.05 -10.66
C ASP A 418 32.74 -0.67 -9.94
N GLN A 419 32.47 -0.32 -8.67
CA GLN A 419 31.32 -0.84 -7.93
C GLN A 419 29.98 -0.46 -8.60
N VAL A 420 29.82 0.80 -9.01
CA VAL A 420 28.59 1.26 -9.69
C VAL A 420 28.42 0.57 -11.04
N ALA A 421 29.50 0.40 -11.80
CA ALA A 421 29.50 -0.35 -13.05
C ALA A 421 29.09 -1.82 -12.81
N ALA A 422 29.67 -2.47 -11.81
CA ALA A 422 29.33 -3.84 -11.42
C ALA A 422 27.85 -3.98 -11.01
N GLU A 423 27.32 -3.07 -10.20
CA GLU A 423 25.89 -3.07 -9.85
C GLU A 423 24.98 -2.90 -11.08
N LEU A 424 25.38 -2.02 -12.00
CA LEU A 424 24.59 -1.76 -13.21
C LEU A 424 24.67 -2.93 -14.21
N ASN A 425 25.82 -3.60 -14.27
CA ASN A 425 26.08 -4.79 -15.07
C ASN A 425 25.45 -6.06 -14.48
N ALA A 426 25.15 -6.06 -13.17
CA ALA A 426 24.37 -7.09 -12.48
C ALA A 426 22.85 -6.78 -12.45
N ARG A 427 22.41 -5.66 -13.04
CA ARG A 427 20.98 -5.29 -13.07
C ARG A 427 20.27 -5.92 -14.28
N PRO A 428 19.22 -6.73 -14.09
CA PRO A 428 18.57 -7.46 -15.18
C PRO A 428 17.89 -6.54 -16.20
N ARG A 429 17.91 -6.90 -17.49
CA ARG A 429 17.33 -6.10 -18.57
C ARG A 429 16.23 -6.87 -19.29
N LYS A 430 15.06 -6.25 -19.43
CA LYS A 430 13.93 -6.81 -20.18
C LYS A 430 14.29 -7.22 -21.62
N ARG A 431 15.12 -6.40 -22.29
CA ARG A 431 15.59 -6.66 -23.67
C ARG A 431 16.48 -7.90 -23.80
N LEU A 432 17.02 -8.40 -22.69
CA LEU A 432 17.87 -9.59 -22.62
C LEU A 432 17.11 -10.75 -21.95
N SER A 433 15.78 -10.76 -22.06
CA SER A 433 14.93 -11.74 -21.39
C SER A 433 15.20 -11.83 -19.88
N TRP A 434 15.50 -10.69 -19.25
CA TRP A 434 15.82 -10.54 -17.83
C TRP A 434 17.17 -11.09 -17.37
N ARG A 435 18.05 -11.48 -18.29
CA ARG A 435 19.48 -11.61 -18.01
C ARG A 435 20.10 -10.25 -17.71
N THR A 436 21.19 -10.27 -16.96
CA THR A 436 22.02 -9.11 -16.67
C THR A 436 23.00 -8.86 -17.82
N PRO A 437 23.48 -7.62 -18.03
CA PRO A 437 24.53 -7.36 -19.02
C PRO A 437 25.78 -8.24 -18.82
N ALA A 438 26.17 -8.51 -17.57
CA ALA A 438 27.30 -9.39 -17.26
C ALA A 438 27.03 -10.84 -17.70
N GLU A 439 25.87 -11.41 -17.38
CA GLU A 439 25.50 -12.77 -17.82
C GLU A 439 25.37 -12.88 -19.34
N GLU A 440 24.83 -11.86 -20.01
CA GLU A 440 24.75 -11.88 -21.47
C GLU A 440 26.13 -11.80 -22.11
N LEU A 441 27.02 -10.96 -21.57
CA LEU A 441 28.38 -10.85 -22.07
C LEU A 441 29.14 -12.16 -21.87
N ASP A 442 29.04 -12.76 -20.68
CA ASP A 442 29.65 -14.05 -20.37
C ASP A 442 29.14 -15.18 -21.29
N ARG A 443 27.83 -15.21 -21.55
CA ARG A 443 27.22 -16.15 -22.51
C ARG A 443 27.81 -15.99 -23.92
N LEU A 444 27.95 -14.74 -24.39
CA LEU A 444 28.50 -14.46 -25.71
C LEU A 444 29.98 -14.87 -25.78
N LEU A 445 30.77 -14.57 -24.75
CA LEU A 445 32.19 -14.91 -24.70
C LEU A 445 32.44 -16.42 -24.54
N SER A 446 31.56 -17.14 -23.85
CA SER A 446 31.70 -18.57 -23.56
C SER A 446 31.27 -19.49 -24.71
N ASP A 447 30.43 -19.01 -25.63
CA ASP A 447 29.97 -19.78 -26.80
C ASP A 447 30.27 -19.04 -28.12
N PRO A 448 31.43 -19.32 -28.74
CA PRO A 448 31.85 -18.69 -29.99
C PRO A 448 30.88 -18.88 -31.16
N SER A 449 30.03 -19.93 -31.13
CA SER A 449 29.03 -20.18 -32.19
C SER A 449 27.96 -19.10 -32.26
N THR A 450 27.75 -18.36 -31.15
CA THR A 450 26.82 -17.24 -31.07
C THR A 450 27.25 -16.06 -31.93
N PHE A 451 28.55 -15.88 -32.19
CA PHE A 451 29.06 -14.82 -33.07
C PHE A 451 28.82 -15.10 -34.56
N VAL A 452 28.77 -16.38 -34.94
CA VAL A 452 28.61 -16.81 -36.34
C VAL A 452 27.16 -16.70 -36.80
N ALA A 453 26.18 -16.90 -35.90
CA ALA A 453 24.76 -16.76 -36.23
C ALA A 453 24.33 -15.31 -36.51
N ALA A 454 25.12 -14.31 -36.09
CA ALA A 454 24.86 -12.88 -36.32
C ALA A 454 25.47 -12.34 -37.62
N THR A 455 26.30 -13.14 -38.32
CA THR A 455 27.00 -12.74 -39.56
C THR A 455 26.45 -13.42 -40.82
N ALA A 456 25.43 -14.29 -40.68
CA ALA A 456 24.84 -15.08 -41.77
C ALA A 456 23.55 -14.49 -42.34
#